data_AF-A0A7C7AHZ0-F1
#
_entry.id   AF-A0A7C7AHZ0-F1
#
_cell.length_a   1.000
_cell.length_b   1.000
_cell.length_c   1.000
_cell.angle_alpha   90.00
_cell.angle_beta   90.00
_cell.angle_gamma   90.00
#
_symmetry.space_group_name_H-M   'P 1'
#
loop_
_entity.id
_entity.type
_entity.pdbx_description
1 polymer ?
#
loop_
_entity_poly.entity_id
_entity_poly.type
_entity_poly.pdbx_seq_one_letter_code
_entity_poly.pdbx_strand_id
1 'polypeptide(L)'
;MEDRVREFLEESVDVLVIGAGHAGCEAALATARLGMKTIMLTMSLDSIAMMPCNPNIGGTAKGHLVREIDALGGEMALNIDKTMIQCKMLNRSKGPAVHSLRAQADKQRYHTEMKKVIENQKNLRLIQAEATRIRVNQDGTFNVYTRLGAYYRARAVIVTTGTYLRGKIHIGELNYSSGPNGLAPANELSQSLMDLGIKLVRFKTGTPARIHRDSINYEKMAMQTGDDEIIPFSFMNDEIKIDQVPCYVTYTTQETHEIIRKNLDRSPLYAGVIKSVGPRYCPSLEDKVVKFADKEKHQLFIEPEGLDTKEMYIQGMSTSLPYEVQVQMYRSMIGLEKAEIMRPAYAIEYDAIDPTQLKLNLELMTIKNLFFAGQINGSSGYEEAAAQGLMAGINAYLSLSNKEPFILDRSEAYIGVLIDDLVTKGTNEPYRMMTSRAEYRLLLRQDNADERLTEKGYQIGLVTEERYKRYRDKKQRIENEIQRLKSIKITPKPEINEFLENIGSVPLKIPTSLYDLLRRTELN
;
A
#
# COMPACT_ATOMS: atom_id res chain seq x y z
N MET A 1 36.08 21.56 -13.98
CA MET A 1 35.82 21.83 -12.54
C MET A 1 34.75 20.86 -12.14
N GLU A 2 34.98 20.01 -11.14
CA GLU A 2 33.87 19.28 -10.54
C GLU A 2 33.04 20.29 -9.76
N ASP A 3 31.74 20.37 -10.06
CA ASP A 3 30.77 21.22 -9.35
C ASP A 3 30.58 20.69 -7.90
N ARG A 4 31.62 20.80 -7.06
CA ARG A 4 31.57 20.38 -5.66
C ARG A 4 31.01 21.51 -4.82
N VAL A 5 29.79 21.34 -4.33
CA VAL A 5 29.18 22.21 -3.34
C VAL A 5 29.88 21.99 -1.99
N ARG A 6 30.12 23.08 -1.24
CA ARG A 6 30.74 23.00 0.10
C ARG A 6 29.82 22.23 1.04
N GLU A 7 30.38 21.22 1.71
CA GLU A 7 29.64 20.46 2.72
C GLU A 7 29.53 21.25 4.05
N PHE A 8 28.34 21.24 4.67
CA PHE A 8 28.09 21.88 5.96
C PHE A 8 27.03 21.16 6.80
N LEU A 9 27.17 21.19 8.12
CA LEU A 9 26.17 20.67 9.04
C LEU A 9 24.98 21.63 9.08
N GLU A 10 23.81 21.17 8.66
CA GLU A 10 22.57 21.94 8.76
C GLU A 10 21.94 21.77 10.16
N GLU A 11 21.69 20.52 10.57
CA GLU A 11 21.04 20.24 11.86
C GLU A 11 21.39 18.84 12.40
N SER A 12 21.30 18.67 13.72
CA SER A 12 21.34 17.36 14.39
C SER A 12 19.95 16.97 14.89
N VAL A 13 19.50 15.76 14.57
CA VAL A 13 18.14 15.26 14.84
C VAL A 13 18.16 13.85 15.43
N ASP A 14 17.01 13.41 15.95
CA ASP A 14 16.88 12.05 16.48
C ASP A 14 16.76 11.04 15.34
N VAL A 15 15.86 11.31 14.40
CA VAL A 15 15.58 10.43 13.26
C VAL A 15 15.61 11.21 11.96
N LEU A 16 16.23 10.64 10.93
CA LEU A 16 16.14 11.14 9.56
C LEU A 16 15.50 10.09 8.65
N VAL A 17 14.40 10.46 8.00
CA VAL A 17 13.67 9.63 7.04
C VAL A 17 14.03 10.07 5.62
N ILE A 18 14.53 9.14 4.81
CA ILE A 18 14.87 9.39 3.40
C ILE A 18 13.71 8.91 2.53
N GLY A 19 13.05 9.84 1.85
CA GLY A 19 11.89 9.61 1.01
C GLY A 19 10.58 9.96 1.71
N ALA A 20 9.68 10.61 0.97
CA ALA A 20 8.33 10.95 1.43
C ALA A 20 7.25 10.12 0.70
N GLY A 21 7.54 8.84 0.41
CA GLY A 21 6.53 7.89 -0.06
C GLY A 21 5.61 7.43 1.08
N HIS A 22 4.75 6.43 0.82
CA HIS A 22 3.85 5.87 1.83
C HIS A 22 4.57 5.35 3.08
N ALA A 23 5.68 4.63 2.90
CA ALA A 23 6.53 4.19 4.02
C ALA A 23 7.15 5.37 4.78
N GLY A 24 7.69 6.35 4.05
CA GLY A 24 8.35 7.52 4.64
C GLY A 24 7.39 8.37 5.46
N CYS A 25 6.16 8.57 4.96
CA CYS A 25 5.12 9.33 5.68
C CYS A 25 4.77 8.67 7.01
N GLU A 26 4.47 7.37 7.03
CA GLU A 26 4.15 6.68 8.28
C GLU A 26 5.34 6.63 9.25
N ALA A 27 6.56 6.41 8.75
CA ALA A 27 7.77 6.40 9.57
C ALA A 27 8.03 7.77 10.23
N ALA A 28 7.90 8.84 9.44
CA ALA A 28 8.13 10.21 9.89
C ALA A 28 7.05 10.65 10.89
N LEU A 29 5.77 10.35 10.61
CA LEU A 29 4.67 10.63 11.52
C LEU A 29 4.80 9.85 12.82
N ALA A 30 5.10 8.55 12.76
CA ALA A 30 5.25 7.72 13.95
C ALA A 30 6.34 8.26 14.89
N THR A 31 7.53 8.54 14.35
CA THR A 31 8.65 9.06 15.16
C THR A 31 8.37 10.45 15.73
N ALA A 32 7.79 11.35 14.94
CA ALA A 32 7.46 12.70 15.39
C ALA A 32 6.35 12.73 16.46
N ARG A 33 5.31 11.90 16.30
CA ARG A 33 4.22 11.71 17.27
C ARG A 33 4.71 11.13 18.59
N LEU A 34 5.73 10.27 18.54
CA LEU A 34 6.42 9.73 19.71
C LEU A 34 7.44 10.70 20.34
N GLY A 35 7.49 11.95 19.87
CA GLY A 35 8.25 13.03 20.48
C GLY A 35 9.69 13.19 19.97
N MET A 36 10.11 12.42 18.97
CA MET A 36 11.45 12.52 18.38
C MET A 36 11.52 13.71 17.42
N LYS A 37 12.64 14.44 17.41
CA LYS A 37 12.92 15.42 16.36
C LYS A 37 13.24 14.67 15.08
N THR A 38 12.35 14.78 14.10
CA THR A 38 12.43 14.04 12.84
C THR A 38 12.57 14.99 11.66
N ILE A 39 13.52 14.69 10.77
CA ILE A 39 13.59 15.29 9.43
C ILE A 39 13.14 14.26 8.41
N MET A 40 12.30 14.68 7.46
CA MET A 40 11.96 13.89 6.28
C MET A 40 12.49 14.58 5.02
N LEU A 41 13.35 13.89 4.29
CA LEU A 41 13.89 14.35 3.01
C LEU A 41 13.04 13.82 1.86
N THR A 42 12.75 14.66 0.86
CA THR A 42 12.09 14.26 -0.37
C THR A 42 12.69 14.96 -1.58
N MET A 43 12.66 14.31 -2.75
CA MET A 43 13.12 14.92 -4.00
C MET A 43 12.13 15.98 -4.51
N SER A 44 10.84 15.85 -4.17
CA SER A 44 9.81 16.82 -4.52
C SER A 44 8.78 16.92 -3.39
N LEU A 45 8.43 18.16 -3.02
CA LEU A 45 7.33 18.44 -2.09
C LEU A 45 5.95 18.22 -2.73
N ASP A 46 5.89 18.07 -4.05
CA ASP A 46 4.65 17.91 -4.82
C ASP A 46 4.35 16.43 -5.12
N SER A 47 5.16 15.52 -4.59
CA SER A 47 5.02 14.07 -4.78
C SER A 47 4.97 13.28 -3.46
N ILE A 48 4.62 13.92 -2.35
CA ILE A 48 4.48 13.30 -1.02
C ILE A 48 3.34 12.28 -1.04
N ALA A 49 3.60 11.03 -0.65
CA ALA A 49 2.66 9.92 -0.75
C ALA A 49 1.95 9.84 -2.12
N MET A 50 2.67 10.20 -3.19
CA MET A 50 2.18 10.05 -4.55
C MET A 50 1.83 8.58 -4.81
N MET A 51 0.73 8.35 -5.54
CA MET A 51 0.32 7.03 -6.04
C MET A 51 0.79 6.85 -7.51
N PRO A 52 2.03 6.39 -7.78
CA PRO A 52 2.55 6.30 -9.15
C PRO A 52 1.87 5.23 -10.01
N CYS A 53 1.14 4.31 -9.42
CA CYS A 53 0.51 3.19 -10.11
C CYS A 53 -1.02 3.38 -10.12
N ASN A 54 -1.75 2.48 -9.48
CA ASN A 54 -3.20 2.51 -9.38
C ASN A 54 -3.71 3.64 -8.47
N PRO A 55 -4.87 4.24 -8.79
CA PRO A 55 -5.56 5.24 -7.97
C PRO A 55 -6.44 4.62 -6.87
N ASN A 56 -5.97 3.62 -6.13
CA ASN A 56 -6.75 3.02 -5.04
C ASN A 56 -5.91 2.58 -3.85
N ILE A 57 -6.56 2.57 -2.69
CA ILE A 57 -6.07 2.05 -1.42
C ILE A 57 -6.95 0.89 -0.98
N GLY A 58 -6.32 -0.17 -0.48
CA GLY A 58 -6.98 -1.40 -0.06
C GLY A 58 -7.13 -2.42 -1.20
N GLY A 59 -8.20 -3.21 -1.11
CA GLY A 59 -8.36 -4.44 -1.88
C GLY A 59 -7.80 -5.65 -1.13
N THR A 60 -7.84 -6.83 -1.75
CA THR A 60 -7.54 -8.10 -1.08
C THR A 60 -6.26 -8.05 -0.26
N ALA A 61 -6.36 -8.33 1.05
CA ALA A 61 -5.32 -8.24 2.08
C ALA A 61 -4.76 -6.83 2.37
N LYS A 62 -4.77 -5.95 1.38
CA LYS A 62 -4.38 -4.54 1.51
C LYS A 62 -5.34 -3.78 2.41
N GLY A 63 -6.65 -4.04 2.31
CA GLY A 63 -7.64 -3.45 3.21
C GLY A 63 -7.38 -3.81 4.67
N HIS A 64 -6.93 -5.05 4.94
CA HIS A 64 -6.51 -5.48 6.27
C HIS A 64 -5.30 -4.67 6.76
N LEU A 65 -4.27 -4.52 5.94
CA LEU A 65 -3.09 -3.71 6.29
C LEU A 65 -3.46 -2.27 6.62
N VAL A 66 -4.33 -1.63 5.84
CA VAL A 66 -4.75 -0.24 6.10
C VAL A 66 -5.44 -0.11 7.45
N ARG A 67 -6.32 -1.05 7.82
CA ARG A 67 -6.99 -1.02 9.13
C ARG A 67 -6.07 -1.38 10.29
N GLU A 68 -5.06 -2.22 10.06
CA GLU A 68 -4.02 -2.49 11.05
C GLU A 68 -3.09 -1.28 11.27
N ILE A 69 -2.73 -0.58 10.19
CA ILE A 69 -2.02 0.71 10.26
C ILE A 69 -2.83 1.71 11.09
N ASP A 70 -4.12 1.85 10.80
CA ASP A 70 -5.02 2.74 11.54
C ASP A 70 -5.09 2.38 13.03
N ALA A 71 -5.32 1.10 13.34
CA ALA A 71 -5.41 0.62 14.72
C ALA A 71 -4.14 0.93 15.54
N LEU A 72 -2.96 0.88 14.91
CA LEU A 72 -1.70 1.25 15.55
C LEU A 72 -1.45 2.77 15.64
N GLY A 73 -2.28 3.61 15.03
CA GLY A 73 -2.17 5.07 15.05
C GLY A 73 -1.49 5.70 13.82
N GLY A 74 -1.40 4.95 12.71
CA GLY A 74 -0.95 5.47 11.42
C GLY A 74 -1.99 6.35 10.72
N GLU A 75 -1.58 6.99 9.63
CA GLU A 75 -2.36 8.04 8.95
C GLU A 75 -3.09 7.57 7.69
N MET A 76 -2.62 6.50 7.03
CA MET A 76 -3.11 6.07 5.72
C MET A 76 -4.64 5.94 5.64
N ALA A 77 -5.28 5.39 6.67
CA ALA A 77 -6.73 5.21 6.73
C ALA A 77 -7.49 6.53 6.85
N LEU A 78 -7.02 7.43 7.72
CA LEU A 78 -7.60 8.77 7.86
C LEU A 78 -7.47 9.57 6.57
N ASN A 79 -6.33 9.42 5.88
CA ASN A 79 -6.07 10.13 4.63
C ASN A 79 -6.93 9.63 3.46
N ILE A 80 -7.10 8.30 3.31
CA ILE A 80 -7.99 7.77 2.28
C ILE A 80 -9.45 8.12 2.56
N ASP A 81 -9.87 8.11 3.82
CA ASP A 81 -11.24 8.48 4.20
C ASP A 81 -11.62 9.90 3.77
N LYS A 82 -10.66 10.84 3.80
CA LYS A 82 -10.85 12.23 3.35
C LYS A 82 -10.86 12.39 1.83
N THR A 83 -10.33 11.41 1.09
CA THR A 83 -9.93 11.60 -0.32
C THR A 83 -10.47 10.53 -1.26
N MET A 84 -11.20 9.55 -0.73
CA MET A 84 -11.87 8.54 -1.52
C MET A 84 -13.00 9.13 -2.37
N ILE A 85 -13.18 8.57 -3.55
CA ILE A 85 -14.21 8.93 -4.52
C ILE A 85 -15.14 7.76 -4.87
N GLN A 86 -14.83 6.56 -4.34
CA GLN A 86 -15.66 5.36 -4.42
C GLN A 86 -15.16 4.39 -3.36
N CYS A 87 -16.05 3.65 -2.69
CA CYS A 87 -15.70 2.58 -1.75
C CYS A 87 -16.44 1.29 -2.10
N LYS A 88 -15.77 0.15 -1.90
CA LYS A 88 -16.35 -1.17 -2.13
C LYS A 88 -15.80 -2.21 -1.17
N MET A 89 -16.67 -3.07 -0.65
CA MET A 89 -16.30 -4.27 0.07
C MET A 89 -16.06 -5.43 -0.91
N LEU A 90 -14.81 -5.86 -1.04
CA LEU A 90 -14.49 -7.04 -1.85
C LEU A 90 -14.84 -8.33 -1.11
N ASN A 91 -15.19 -9.37 -1.87
CA ASN A 91 -15.52 -10.71 -1.38
C ASN A 91 -16.72 -10.77 -0.41
N ARG A 92 -17.67 -9.84 -0.53
CA ARG A 92 -18.86 -9.77 0.35
C ARG A 92 -19.68 -11.07 0.41
N SER A 93 -19.71 -11.86 -0.67
CA SER A 93 -20.37 -13.19 -0.73
C SER A 93 -19.61 -14.31 0.00
N LYS A 94 -18.41 -14.04 0.52
CA LYS A 94 -17.61 -14.95 1.34
C LYS A 94 -17.69 -14.53 2.81
N GLY A 95 -17.02 -15.26 3.70
CA GLY A 95 -17.00 -14.92 5.12
C GLY A 95 -16.15 -13.69 5.46
N PRO A 96 -16.37 -13.06 6.64
CA PRO A 96 -15.67 -11.84 7.08
C PRO A 96 -14.15 -11.92 7.05
N ALA A 97 -13.57 -13.11 7.16
CA ALA A 97 -12.13 -13.35 7.11
C ALA A 97 -11.45 -12.87 5.81
N VAL A 98 -12.19 -12.83 4.70
CA VAL A 98 -11.66 -12.44 3.39
C VAL A 98 -12.31 -11.18 2.83
N HIS A 99 -13.24 -10.58 3.58
CA HIS A 99 -13.77 -9.25 3.30
C HIS A 99 -12.62 -8.24 3.34
N SER A 100 -12.56 -7.36 2.34
CA SER A 100 -11.47 -6.41 2.24
C SER A 100 -11.97 -5.12 1.60
N LEU A 101 -11.88 -4.03 2.34
CA LEU A 101 -12.23 -2.70 1.85
C LEU A 101 -11.29 -2.29 0.75
N ARG A 102 -11.85 -1.62 -0.26
CA ARG A 102 -11.12 -0.99 -1.36
C ARG A 102 -11.75 0.35 -1.64
N ALA A 103 -10.96 1.42 -1.57
CA ALA A 103 -11.38 2.74 -2.00
C ALA A 103 -10.60 3.21 -3.22
N GLN A 104 -11.33 3.76 -4.18
CA GLN A 104 -10.77 4.58 -5.23
C GLN A 104 -10.40 5.94 -4.62
N ALA A 105 -9.18 6.40 -4.83
CA ALA A 105 -8.68 7.67 -4.31
C ALA A 105 -8.66 8.73 -5.41
N ASP A 106 -8.97 9.98 -5.06
CA ASP A 106 -8.45 11.12 -5.81
C ASP A 106 -6.96 11.28 -5.48
N LYS A 107 -6.09 10.98 -6.46
CA LYS A 107 -4.64 10.94 -6.24
C LYS A 107 -4.06 12.28 -5.81
N GLN A 108 -4.55 13.38 -6.37
CA GLN A 108 -4.04 14.72 -6.06
C GLN A 108 -4.49 15.14 -4.68
N ARG A 109 -5.75 14.87 -4.32
CA ARG A 109 -6.27 15.15 -2.97
C ARG A 109 -5.56 14.30 -1.93
N TYR A 110 -5.31 13.01 -2.18
CA TYR A 110 -4.57 12.13 -1.26
C TYR A 110 -3.17 12.67 -0.95
N HIS A 111 -2.42 13.08 -1.99
CA HIS A 111 -1.13 13.74 -1.82
C HIS A 111 -1.27 15.03 -0.98
N THR A 112 -2.22 15.88 -1.35
CA THR A 112 -2.42 17.19 -0.72
C THR A 112 -2.79 17.07 0.76
N GLU A 113 -3.69 16.15 1.10
CA GLU A 113 -4.07 15.90 2.50
C GLU A 113 -2.93 15.30 3.31
N MET A 114 -2.17 14.34 2.76
CA MET A 114 -0.99 13.80 3.45
C MET A 114 0.06 14.88 3.68
N LYS A 115 0.31 15.74 2.68
CA LYS A 115 1.23 16.88 2.80
C LYS A 115 0.81 17.82 3.92
N LYS A 116 -0.48 18.18 4.00
CA LYS A 116 -1.02 18.99 5.10
C LYS A 116 -0.77 18.33 6.46
N VAL A 117 -0.98 17.02 6.60
CA VAL A 117 -0.72 16.31 7.86
C VAL A 117 0.75 16.37 8.23
N ILE A 118 1.65 16.12 7.29
CA ILE A 118 3.10 16.15 7.48
C ILE A 118 3.58 17.55 7.89
N GLU A 119 3.15 18.59 7.17
CA GLU A 119 3.59 19.98 7.41
C GLU A 119 3.08 20.53 8.75
N ASN A 120 1.95 20.05 9.25
CA ASN A 120 1.38 20.45 10.54
C ASN A 120 1.80 19.54 11.72
N GLN A 121 2.56 18.47 11.47
CA GLN A 121 3.00 17.56 12.52
C GLN A 121 4.12 18.18 13.36
N LYS A 122 3.86 18.36 14.66
CA LYS A 122 4.90 18.78 15.61
C LYS A 122 6.07 17.79 15.62
N ASN A 123 7.28 18.32 15.75
CA ASN A 123 8.57 17.61 15.72
C ASN A 123 8.95 17.02 14.36
N LEU A 124 8.19 17.30 13.29
CA LEU A 124 8.52 16.86 11.94
C LEU A 124 8.90 18.07 11.07
N ARG A 125 10.10 18.05 10.49
CA ARG A 125 10.56 19.02 9.50
C ARG A 125 10.67 18.34 8.14
N LEU A 126 9.93 18.86 7.16
CA LEU A 126 9.95 18.40 5.78
C LEU A 126 10.93 19.24 4.95
N ILE A 127 11.82 18.59 4.18
CA ILE A 127 12.83 19.27 3.39
C ILE A 127 12.91 18.68 1.98
N GLN A 128 12.93 19.53 0.96
CA GLN A 128 13.20 19.12 -0.41
C GLN A 128 14.71 19.01 -0.65
N ALA A 129 15.23 17.79 -0.67
CA ALA A 129 16.61 17.51 -1.04
C ALA A 129 16.78 16.03 -1.43
N GLU A 130 17.63 15.76 -2.42
CA GLU A 130 18.11 14.40 -2.73
C GLU A 130 19.18 14.01 -1.70
N ALA A 131 18.94 12.93 -0.96
CA ALA A 131 19.98 12.30 -0.15
C ALA A 131 20.92 11.51 -1.07
N THR A 132 22.22 11.80 -1.01
CA THR A 132 23.22 11.22 -1.92
C THR A 132 24.18 10.27 -1.21
N ARG A 133 24.41 10.45 0.09
CA ARG A 133 25.37 9.64 0.85
C ARG A 133 24.97 9.50 2.32
N ILE A 134 25.17 8.31 2.87
CA ILE A 134 25.05 8.00 4.30
C ILE A 134 26.42 7.59 4.81
N ARG A 135 26.90 8.22 5.88
CA ARG A 135 28.13 7.83 6.58
C ARG A 135 27.83 7.50 8.03
N VAL A 136 28.32 6.36 8.49
CA VAL A 136 28.27 5.97 9.91
C VAL A 136 29.48 6.60 10.62
N ASN A 137 29.23 7.30 11.71
CA ASN A 137 30.25 7.93 12.55
C ASN A 137 30.76 6.93 13.60
N GLN A 138 31.91 7.24 14.22
CA GLN A 138 32.51 6.38 15.25
C GLN A 138 31.63 6.22 16.51
N ASP A 139 30.79 7.21 16.81
CA ASP A 139 29.84 7.17 17.92
C ASP A 139 28.51 6.47 17.58
N GLY A 140 28.41 5.88 16.37
CA GLY A 140 27.22 5.17 15.90
C GLY A 140 26.11 6.08 15.36
N THR A 141 26.28 7.40 15.33
CA THR A 141 25.33 8.28 14.62
C THR A 141 25.60 8.27 13.11
N PHE A 142 24.71 8.89 12.35
CA PHE A 142 24.81 8.99 10.90
C PHE A 142 24.99 10.43 10.47
N ASN A 143 25.80 10.66 9.44
CA ASN A 143 25.74 11.88 8.63
C ASN A 143 25.08 11.53 7.30
N VAL A 144 23.93 12.15 7.01
CA VAL A 144 23.22 12.01 5.73
C VAL A 144 23.43 13.27 4.91
N TYR A 145 24.16 13.13 3.81
CA TYR A 145 24.50 14.21 2.89
C TYR A 145 23.46 14.35 1.80
N THR A 146 23.25 15.58 1.38
CA THR A 146 22.35 15.92 0.28
C THR A 146 23.12 16.48 -0.90
N ARG A 147 22.51 16.45 -2.09
CA ARG A 147 23.05 17.07 -3.32
C ARG A 147 23.35 18.57 -3.15
N LEU A 148 22.73 19.23 -2.18
CA LEU A 148 22.89 20.66 -1.89
C LEU A 148 24.13 20.98 -1.03
N GLY A 149 24.94 19.98 -0.66
CA GLY A 149 26.08 20.15 0.26
C GLY A 149 25.69 20.11 1.75
N ALA A 150 24.43 20.36 2.10
CA ALA A 150 23.96 20.19 3.47
C ALA A 150 24.06 18.71 3.89
N TYR A 151 24.52 18.47 5.13
CA TYR A 151 24.37 17.18 5.79
C TYR A 151 23.69 17.32 7.15
N TYR A 152 22.97 16.27 7.52
CA TYR A 152 22.23 16.18 8.77
C TYR A 152 22.83 15.07 9.61
N ARG A 153 23.05 15.35 10.89
CA ARG A 153 23.49 14.32 11.84
C ARG A 153 22.27 13.68 12.50
N ALA A 154 22.09 12.38 12.36
CA ALA A 154 20.93 11.67 12.89
C ALA A 154 21.36 10.50 13.79
N ARG A 155 20.61 10.21 14.86
CA ARG A 155 20.88 9.02 15.70
C ARG A 155 20.34 7.74 15.08
N ALA A 156 19.28 7.84 14.28
CA ALA A 156 18.74 6.78 13.45
C ALA A 156 18.37 7.29 12.04
N VAL A 157 18.45 6.40 11.06
CA VAL A 157 18.07 6.69 9.66
C VAL A 157 17.09 5.63 9.17
N ILE A 158 16.01 6.07 8.51
CA ILE A 158 15.02 5.19 7.89
C ILE A 158 15.02 5.45 6.38
N VAL A 159 15.35 4.44 5.58
CA VAL A 159 15.45 4.54 4.12
C VAL A 159 14.16 4.04 3.46
N THR A 160 13.47 4.91 2.73
CA THR A 160 12.14 4.66 2.12
C THR A 160 12.05 5.15 0.67
N THR A 161 13.07 4.82 -0.12
CA THR A 161 13.36 5.43 -1.43
C THR A 161 12.43 5.01 -2.57
N GLY A 162 11.43 4.15 -2.34
CA GLY A 162 10.49 3.72 -3.37
C GLY A 162 11.21 3.09 -4.58
N THR A 163 10.85 3.52 -5.79
CA THR A 163 11.46 3.06 -7.05
C THR A 163 12.47 4.05 -7.64
N TYR A 164 13.01 4.96 -6.82
CA TYR A 164 13.88 6.04 -7.31
C TYR A 164 15.35 5.63 -7.44
N LEU A 165 15.81 4.65 -6.65
CA LEU A 165 17.21 4.22 -6.63
C LEU A 165 17.63 3.61 -7.97
N ARG A 166 18.56 4.28 -8.66
CA ARG A 166 19.01 3.97 -10.03
C ARG A 166 17.84 3.60 -10.97
N GLY A 167 16.74 4.33 -10.83
CA GLY A 167 15.50 4.13 -11.59
C GLY A 167 15.73 4.20 -13.10
N LYS A 168 15.18 3.23 -13.82
CA LYS A 168 15.25 3.12 -15.28
C LYS A 168 13.92 2.74 -15.88
N ILE A 169 13.44 3.54 -16.83
CA ILE A 169 12.18 3.35 -17.53
C ILE A 169 12.41 2.57 -18.82
N HIS A 170 11.48 1.67 -19.13
CA HIS A 170 11.48 0.81 -20.31
C HIS A 170 10.14 0.92 -21.06
N ILE A 171 10.20 1.34 -22.32
CA ILE A 171 9.08 1.43 -23.26
C ILE A 171 9.56 0.86 -24.61
N GLY A 172 9.38 -0.45 -24.80
CA GLY A 172 9.98 -1.16 -25.92
C GLY A 172 11.50 -1.02 -25.92
N GLU A 173 12.05 -0.59 -27.04
CA GLU A 173 13.49 -0.34 -27.19
C GLU A 173 13.96 0.95 -26.50
N LEU A 174 13.04 1.84 -26.11
CA LEU A 174 13.38 3.08 -25.42
C LEU A 174 13.67 2.82 -23.94
N ASN A 175 14.86 3.23 -23.52
CA ASN A 175 15.40 3.02 -22.19
C ASN A 175 16.07 4.30 -21.67
N TYR A 176 15.64 4.83 -20.53
CA TYR A 176 16.23 6.05 -19.95
C TYR A 176 16.15 6.07 -18.43
N SER A 177 17.05 6.81 -17.78
CA SER A 177 17.06 6.93 -16.31
C SER A 177 15.99 7.92 -15.87
N SER A 178 15.10 7.48 -14.98
CA SER A 178 14.01 8.30 -14.45
C SER A 178 13.40 7.61 -13.22
N GLY A 179 12.91 8.42 -12.29
CA GLY A 179 11.93 8.01 -11.30
C GLY A 179 10.54 7.85 -11.91
N PRO A 180 9.52 7.49 -11.11
CA PRO A 180 8.15 7.37 -11.58
C PRO A 180 7.59 8.72 -12.07
N ASN A 181 6.70 8.69 -13.06
CA ASN A 181 6.04 9.88 -13.61
C ASN A 181 6.99 11.00 -14.09
N GLY A 182 8.18 10.65 -14.59
CA GLY A 182 9.14 11.62 -15.10
C GLY A 182 9.90 12.40 -14.01
N LEU A 183 9.80 11.99 -12.75
CA LEU A 183 10.61 12.56 -11.66
C LEU A 183 12.08 12.16 -11.81
N ALA A 184 12.97 12.95 -11.22
CA ALA A 184 14.40 12.67 -11.22
C ALA A 184 14.71 11.34 -10.50
N PRO A 185 15.65 10.52 -11.02
CA PRO A 185 16.13 9.31 -10.34
C PRO A 185 17.13 9.68 -9.23
N ALA A 186 17.31 8.80 -8.25
CA ALA A 186 18.32 8.92 -7.19
C ALA A 186 19.47 7.94 -7.46
N ASN A 187 20.54 8.41 -8.10
CA ASN A 187 21.62 7.52 -8.57
C ASN A 187 22.73 7.33 -7.54
N GLU A 188 23.08 8.38 -6.81
CA GLU A 188 24.26 8.40 -5.92
C GLU A 188 24.06 7.57 -4.65
N LEU A 189 22.85 7.61 -4.06
CA LEU A 189 22.55 6.90 -2.82
C LEU A 189 22.72 5.38 -2.94
N SER A 190 22.47 4.80 -4.11
CA SER A 190 22.65 3.36 -4.33
C SER A 190 24.11 2.95 -4.16
N GLN A 191 25.05 3.77 -4.65
CA GLN A 191 26.48 3.53 -4.43
C GLN A 191 26.83 3.65 -2.95
N SER A 192 26.31 4.67 -2.28
CA SER A 192 26.54 4.84 -0.83
C SER A 192 26.02 3.65 0.00
N LEU A 193 24.92 3.00 -0.39
CA LEU A 193 24.44 1.80 0.30
C LEU A 193 25.37 0.60 0.06
N MET A 194 25.87 0.42 -1.17
CA MET A 194 26.84 -0.63 -1.49
C MET A 194 28.17 -0.42 -0.74
N ASP A 195 28.62 0.84 -0.62
CA ASP A 195 29.84 1.19 0.13
C ASP A 195 29.72 0.87 1.64
N LEU A 196 28.49 0.85 2.18
CA LEU A 196 28.19 0.38 3.53
C LEU A 196 28.12 -1.16 3.65
N GLY A 197 28.41 -1.89 2.57
CA GLY A 197 28.36 -3.35 2.51
C GLY A 197 26.96 -3.94 2.33
N ILE A 198 25.97 -3.13 1.97
CA ILE A 198 24.58 -3.57 1.79
C ILE A 198 24.42 -4.20 0.41
N LYS A 199 23.93 -5.44 0.35
CA LYS A 199 23.64 -6.11 -0.91
C LYS A 199 22.37 -5.54 -1.54
N LEU A 200 22.51 -5.05 -2.77
CA LEU A 200 21.40 -4.58 -3.58
C LEU A 200 20.99 -5.63 -4.62
N VAL A 201 19.68 -5.71 -4.87
CA VAL A 201 19.04 -6.49 -5.93
C VAL A 201 18.28 -5.53 -6.85
N ARG A 202 17.88 -6.01 -8.03
CA ARG A 202 17.03 -5.22 -8.94
C ARG A 202 15.68 -5.86 -9.14
N PHE A 203 14.65 -5.03 -9.00
CA PHE A 203 13.28 -5.41 -9.29
C PHE A 203 12.68 -4.55 -10.39
N LYS A 204 11.62 -5.09 -10.98
CA LYS A 204 10.81 -4.46 -12.01
C LYS A 204 9.37 -4.34 -11.54
N THR A 205 8.74 -3.22 -11.87
CA THR A 205 7.28 -3.10 -11.85
C THR A 205 6.77 -2.39 -13.10
N GLY A 206 5.51 -2.60 -13.46
CA GLY A 206 4.90 -2.04 -14.66
C GLY A 206 3.61 -1.29 -14.35
N THR A 207 3.37 -0.21 -15.09
CA THR A 207 2.17 0.63 -14.99
C THR A 207 1.47 0.74 -16.34
N PRO A 208 0.13 0.77 -16.41
CA PRO A 208 -0.58 1.00 -17.66
C PRO A 208 -0.49 2.47 -18.10
N ALA A 209 -0.96 2.71 -19.33
CA ALA A 209 -1.16 4.05 -19.83
C ALA A 209 -2.33 4.74 -19.11
N ARG A 210 -2.32 6.07 -19.17
CA ARG A 210 -3.43 6.92 -18.73
C ARG A 210 -4.15 7.41 -19.97
N ILE A 211 -5.46 7.20 -20.03
CA ILE A 211 -6.30 7.52 -21.18
C ILE A 211 -7.15 8.75 -20.88
N HIS A 212 -7.33 9.62 -21.87
CA HIS A 212 -8.19 10.77 -21.75
C HIS A 212 -9.66 10.35 -21.62
N ARG A 213 -10.33 10.78 -20.55
CA ARG A 213 -11.72 10.42 -20.18
C ARG A 213 -12.69 10.58 -21.34
N ASP A 214 -12.60 11.68 -22.07
CA ASP A 214 -13.57 12.01 -23.14
C ASP A 214 -13.34 11.22 -24.44
N SER A 215 -12.24 10.45 -24.52
CA SER A 215 -11.95 9.57 -25.67
C SER A 215 -12.52 8.15 -25.51
N ILE A 216 -13.16 7.87 -24.36
CA ILE A 216 -13.68 6.55 -23.99
C ILE A 216 -15.17 6.45 -24.33
N ASN A 217 -15.57 5.38 -25.01
CA ASN A 217 -16.98 5.05 -25.24
C ASN A 217 -17.51 4.15 -24.11
N TYR A 218 -18.13 4.79 -23.12
CA TYR A 218 -18.69 4.14 -21.93
C TYR A 218 -19.94 3.28 -22.23
N GLU A 219 -20.67 3.53 -23.32
CA GLU A 219 -21.87 2.76 -23.67
C GLU A 219 -21.55 1.28 -23.96
N LYS A 220 -20.31 1.00 -24.35
CA LYS A 220 -19.81 -0.35 -24.61
C LYS A 220 -19.26 -1.06 -23.37
N MET A 221 -19.30 -0.41 -22.20
CA MET A 221 -18.67 -0.89 -20.97
C MET A 221 -19.69 -1.16 -19.88
N ALA A 222 -19.39 -2.11 -19.00
CA ALA A 222 -20.22 -2.36 -17.82
C ALA A 222 -19.86 -1.35 -16.73
N MET A 223 -20.82 -0.54 -16.30
CA MET A 223 -20.63 0.37 -15.17
C MET A 223 -20.46 -0.41 -13.87
N GLN A 224 -19.50 -0.02 -13.04
CA GLN A 224 -19.26 -0.56 -11.71
C GLN A 224 -19.28 0.58 -10.69
N THR A 225 -20.38 0.65 -9.93
CA THR A 225 -20.54 1.57 -8.80
C THR A 225 -19.88 0.99 -7.53
N GLY A 226 -19.64 1.88 -6.57
CA GLY A 226 -19.33 1.52 -5.20
C GLY A 226 -20.54 0.92 -4.47
N ASP A 227 -20.34 0.56 -3.21
CA ASP A 227 -21.42 0.04 -2.35
C ASP A 227 -22.26 1.20 -1.79
N ASP A 228 -23.57 0.97 -1.56
CA ASP A 228 -24.48 1.98 -1.01
C ASP A 228 -24.06 2.44 0.40
N GLU A 229 -23.62 1.49 1.22
CA GLU A 229 -23.05 1.75 2.53
C GLU A 229 -21.53 1.96 2.41
N ILE A 230 -21.09 3.19 2.67
CA ILE A 230 -19.67 3.55 2.65
C ILE A 230 -19.07 3.28 4.03
N ILE A 231 -18.32 2.20 4.13
CA ILE A 231 -17.61 1.85 5.36
C ILE A 231 -16.26 2.60 5.39
N PRO A 232 -15.99 3.41 6.43
CA PRO A 232 -14.70 4.06 6.60
C PRO A 232 -13.56 3.06 6.82
N PHE A 233 -12.37 3.37 6.31
CA PHE A 233 -11.18 2.60 6.65
C PHE A 233 -10.79 2.84 8.11
N SER A 234 -10.80 4.09 8.56
CA SER A 234 -10.41 4.45 9.92
C SER A 234 -11.50 4.11 10.93
N PHE A 235 -11.12 3.56 12.08
CA PHE A 235 -12.03 3.33 13.20
C PHE A 235 -12.47 4.63 13.89
N MET A 236 -11.86 5.77 13.54
CA MET A 236 -12.19 7.08 14.08
C MET A 236 -13.35 7.77 13.37
N ASN A 237 -13.70 7.32 12.17
CA ASN A 237 -14.82 7.86 11.41
C ASN A 237 -16.04 6.95 11.61
N ASP A 238 -17.19 7.57 11.90
CA ASP A 238 -18.47 6.86 12.03
C ASP A 238 -19.17 6.71 10.67
N GLU A 239 -19.16 7.76 9.85
CA GLU A 239 -19.79 7.79 8.54
C GLU A 239 -18.96 8.61 7.55
N ILE A 240 -19.05 8.25 6.27
CA ILE A 240 -18.50 9.04 5.16
C ILE A 240 -19.62 9.23 4.14
N LYS A 241 -19.81 10.48 3.72
CA LYS A 241 -20.77 10.87 2.69
C LYS A 241 -20.02 11.52 1.55
N ILE A 242 -20.01 10.83 0.41
CA ILE A 242 -19.39 11.29 -0.83
C ILE A 242 -20.27 10.94 -2.01
N ASP A 243 -20.21 11.76 -3.05
CA ASP A 243 -20.78 11.41 -4.36
C ASP A 243 -19.83 10.43 -5.05
N GLN A 244 -20.22 9.15 -5.07
CA GLN A 244 -19.37 8.11 -5.62
C GLN A 244 -19.29 8.18 -7.16
N VAL A 245 -18.07 8.20 -7.69
CA VAL A 245 -17.82 8.16 -9.14
C VAL A 245 -17.68 6.70 -9.58
N PRO A 246 -18.33 6.25 -10.66
CA PRO A 246 -18.24 4.86 -11.12
C PRO A 246 -16.88 4.54 -11.76
N CYS A 247 -16.49 3.27 -11.65
CA CYS A 247 -15.51 2.65 -12.52
C CYS A 247 -16.23 1.94 -13.67
N TYR A 248 -15.48 1.45 -14.66
CA TYR A 248 -16.05 0.71 -15.78
C TYR A 248 -15.27 -0.57 -16.04
N VAL A 249 -15.96 -1.61 -16.49
CA VAL A 249 -15.37 -2.90 -16.86
C VAL A 249 -15.38 -3.02 -18.37
N THR A 250 -14.22 -3.33 -18.93
CA THR A 250 -14.03 -3.63 -20.36
C THR A 250 -13.19 -4.89 -20.55
N TYR A 251 -12.96 -5.28 -21.81
CA TYR A 251 -12.23 -6.47 -22.18
C TYR A 251 -11.27 -6.21 -23.33
N THR A 252 -10.15 -6.94 -23.34
CA THR A 252 -9.32 -7.09 -24.54
C THR A 252 -10.08 -7.87 -25.62
N THR A 253 -9.66 -7.74 -26.87
CA THR A 253 -10.17 -8.52 -28.01
C THR A 253 -9.11 -9.51 -28.51
N GLN A 254 -9.50 -10.41 -29.43
CA GLN A 254 -8.54 -11.28 -30.13
C GLN A 254 -7.50 -10.45 -30.90
N GLU A 255 -7.93 -9.36 -31.54
CA GLU A 255 -7.05 -8.41 -32.21
C GLU A 255 -6.00 -7.83 -31.24
N THR A 256 -6.40 -7.44 -30.02
CA THR A 256 -5.45 -7.00 -28.99
C THR A 256 -4.36 -8.05 -28.75
N HIS A 257 -4.73 -9.33 -28.67
CA HIS A 257 -3.78 -10.40 -28.41
C HIS A 257 -2.88 -10.67 -29.62
N GLU A 258 -3.40 -10.57 -30.84
CA GLU A 258 -2.61 -10.69 -32.06
C GLU A 258 -1.56 -9.59 -32.17
N ILE A 259 -1.93 -8.33 -31.88
CA ILE A 259 -0.99 -7.20 -31.84
C ILE A 259 0.13 -7.47 -30.85
N ILE A 260 -0.20 -7.95 -29.65
CA ILE A 260 0.78 -8.32 -28.63
C ILE A 260 1.70 -9.43 -29.14
N ARG A 261 1.15 -10.54 -29.64
CA ARG A 261 1.92 -11.70 -30.11
C ARG A 261 2.90 -11.34 -31.22
N LYS A 262 2.49 -10.46 -32.15
CA LYS A 262 3.34 -9.97 -33.25
C LYS A 262 4.51 -9.09 -32.79
N ASN A 263 4.49 -8.58 -31.56
CA ASN A 263 5.49 -7.65 -31.03
C ASN A 263 6.16 -8.15 -29.73
N LEU A 264 6.01 -9.44 -29.38
CA LEU A 264 6.58 -9.99 -28.13
C LEU A 264 8.11 -9.87 -28.08
N ASP A 265 8.78 -10.02 -29.22
CA ASP A 265 10.22 -9.86 -29.39
C ASP A 265 10.72 -8.45 -29.05
N ARG A 266 9.83 -7.46 -29.08
CA ARG A 266 10.10 -6.05 -28.76
C ARG A 266 9.82 -5.70 -27.30
N SER A 267 9.26 -6.63 -26.52
CA SER A 267 9.09 -6.45 -25.08
C SER A 267 10.45 -6.61 -24.39
N PRO A 268 10.90 -5.64 -23.57
CA PRO A 268 12.13 -5.76 -22.79
C PRO A 268 12.20 -6.99 -21.89
N LEU A 269 11.04 -7.54 -21.51
CA LEU A 269 10.93 -8.78 -20.75
C LEU A 269 11.37 -10.00 -21.58
N TYR A 270 10.94 -10.09 -22.83
CA TYR A 270 11.19 -11.24 -23.70
C TYR A 270 12.45 -11.08 -24.57
N ALA A 271 12.86 -9.83 -24.85
CA ALA A 271 14.12 -9.50 -25.52
C ALA A 271 15.36 -9.70 -24.64
N GLY A 272 15.20 -10.07 -23.36
CA GLY A 272 16.29 -10.28 -22.41
C GLY A 272 17.00 -9.00 -21.94
N VAL A 273 16.44 -7.82 -22.25
CA VAL A 273 16.96 -6.51 -21.80
C VAL A 273 16.78 -6.36 -20.29
N ILE A 274 15.62 -6.79 -19.78
CA ILE A 274 15.30 -6.83 -18.36
C ILE A 274 15.65 -8.23 -17.86
N LYS A 275 16.63 -8.30 -16.96
CA LYS A 275 17.04 -9.56 -16.31
C LYS A 275 16.29 -9.82 -15.00
N SER A 276 15.61 -8.81 -14.47
CA SER A 276 14.84 -8.91 -13.23
C SER A 276 13.48 -9.59 -13.46
N VAL A 277 13.03 -10.38 -12.48
CA VAL A 277 11.75 -11.09 -12.53
C VAL A 277 10.62 -10.11 -12.14
N GLY A 278 9.61 -9.98 -13.01
CA GLY A 278 8.42 -9.19 -12.73
C GLY A 278 7.45 -9.90 -11.77
N PRO A 279 6.45 -9.20 -11.20
CA PRO A 279 5.57 -9.76 -10.18
C PRO A 279 4.60 -10.82 -10.75
N ARG A 280 4.68 -12.06 -10.26
CA ARG A 280 3.84 -13.21 -10.63
C ARG A 280 2.35 -12.98 -10.53
N TYR A 281 1.91 -12.22 -9.51
CA TYR A 281 0.49 -11.95 -9.26
C TYR A 281 -0.02 -10.67 -9.92
N CYS A 282 0.86 -9.92 -10.59
CA CYS A 282 0.50 -8.74 -11.38
C CYS A 282 1.33 -8.67 -12.67
N PRO A 283 1.31 -9.73 -13.49
CA PRO A 283 2.08 -9.77 -14.72
C PRO A 283 1.60 -8.68 -15.68
N SER A 284 2.50 -8.21 -16.55
CA SER A 284 2.12 -7.34 -17.66
C SER A 284 1.15 -8.04 -18.61
N LEU A 285 0.39 -7.30 -19.41
CA LEU A 285 -0.58 -7.92 -20.31
C LEU A 285 0.13 -8.85 -21.31
N GLU A 286 1.29 -8.46 -21.83
CA GLU A 286 2.06 -9.33 -22.73
C GLU A 286 2.47 -10.66 -22.07
N ASP A 287 2.73 -10.65 -20.76
CA ASP A 287 3.03 -11.86 -19.99
C ASP A 287 1.76 -12.70 -19.73
N LYS A 288 0.61 -12.06 -19.48
CA LYS A 288 -0.68 -12.76 -19.35
C LYS A 288 -1.08 -13.46 -20.64
N VAL A 289 -0.95 -12.80 -21.79
CA VAL A 289 -1.33 -13.37 -23.09
C VAL A 289 -0.50 -14.60 -23.44
N VAL A 290 0.77 -14.64 -23.04
CA VAL A 290 1.64 -15.82 -23.22
C VAL A 290 1.29 -16.93 -22.23
N LYS A 291 1.14 -16.62 -20.93
CA LYS A 291 0.86 -17.62 -19.90
C LYS A 291 -0.54 -18.23 -19.97
N PHE A 292 -1.51 -17.45 -20.43
CA PHE A 292 -2.92 -17.83 -20.53
C PHE A 292 -3.39 -17.75 -21.97
N ALA A 293 -2.67 -18.42 -22.87
CA ALA A 293 -2.92 -18.38 -24.31
C ALA A 293 -4.30 -18.95 -24.71
N ASP A 294 -4.92 -19.75 -23.85
CA ASP A 294 -6.28 -20.28 -23.99
C ASP A 294 -7.38 -19.23 -23.77
N LYS A 295 -7.06 -18.11 -23.12
CA LYS A 295 -8.03 -17.05 -22.82
C LYS A 295 -8.20 -16.15 -24.03
N GLU A 296 -9.40 -16.14 -24.60
CA GLU A 296 -9.75 -15.27 -25.74
C GLU A 296 -9.86 -13.79 -25.36
N LYS A 297 -10.09 -13.48 -24.08
CA LYS A 297 -10.19 -12.11 -23.57
C LYS A 297 -9.75 -12.02 -22.11
N HIS A 298 -9.27 -10.83 -21.74
CA HIS A 298 -8.92 -10.47 -20.37
C HIS A 298 -9.79 -9.30 -19.92
N GLN A 299 -10.34 -9.39 -18.71
CA GLN A 299 -11.11 -8.31 -18.09
C GLN A 299 -10.18 -7.21 -17.57
N LEU A 300 -10.58 -5.97 -17.77
CA LEU A 300 -9.86 -4.76 -17.38
C LEU A 300 -10.81 -3.77 -16.70
N PHE A 301 -10.27 -2.88 -15.88
CA PHE A 301 -11.03 -1.82 -15.23
C PHE A 301 -10.55 -0.45 -15.67
N ILE A 302 -11.49 0.44 -15.94
CA ILE A 302 -11.27 1.86 -16.23
C ILE A 302 -11.58 2.63 -14.94
N GLU A 303 -10.56 3.25 -14.36
CA GLU A 303 -10.64 3.85 -13.03
C GLU A 303 -10.29 5.34 -13.10
N PRO A 304 -11.11 6.26 -12.60
CA PRO A 304 -10.78 7.68 -12.60
C PRO A 304 -9.60 7.98 -11.67
N GLU A 305 -8.56 8.70 -12.14
CA GLU A 305 -7.42 9.06 -11.27
C GLU A 305 -7.75 10.17 -10.24
N GLY A 306 -8.84 10.90 -10.46
CA GLY A 306 -9.34 11.95 -9.58
C GLY A 306 -10.56 12.67 -10.17
N LEU A 307 -11.15 13.56 -9.38
CA LEU A 307 -12.32 14.35 -9.77
C LEU A 307 -11.94 15.47 -10.74
N ASP A 308 -10.79 16.10 -10.49
CA ASP A 308 -10.32 17.31 -11.17
C ASP A 308 -9.34 17.00 -12.32
N THR A 309 -9.39 15.80 -12.89
CA THR A 309 -8.55 15.36 -14.02
C THR A 309 -9.36 14.58 -15.05
N LYS A 310 -8.87 14.55 -16.29
CA LYS A 310 -9.38 13.68 -17.36
C LYS A 310 -8.59 12.38 -17.48
N GLU A 311 -7.59 12.14 -16.63
CA GLU A 311 -6.83 10.89 -16.65
C GLU A 311 -7.64 9.71 -16.11
N MET A 312 -7.73 8.65 -16.92
CA MET A 312 -8.32 7.36 -16.55
C MET A 312 -7.23 6.28 -16.55
N TYR A 313 -7.14 5.55 -15.44
CA TYR A 313 -6.21 4.43 -15.25
C TYR A 313 -6.81 3.13 -15.77
N ILE A 314 -6.06 2.38 -16.58
CA ILE A 314 -6.53 1.13 -17.20
C ILE A 314 -5.97 -0.07 -16.44
N GLN A 315 -6.61 -0.43 -15.34
CA GLN A 315 -6.15 -1.49 -14.46
C GLN A 315 -6.11 -2.84 -15.21
N GLY A 316 -4.98 -3.53 -15.05
CA GLY A 316 -4.73 -4.84 -15.68
C GLY A 316 -3.99 -4.75 -17.02
N MET A 317 -3.74 -3.53 -17.52
CA MET A 317 -3.12 -3.22 -18.80
C MET A 317 -1.66 -2.73 -18.67
N SER A 318 -0.95 -3.10 -17.60
CA SER A 318 0.47 -2.77 -17.47
C SER A 318 1.24 -3.42 -18.62
N THR A 319 2.09 -2.65 -19.31
CA THR A 319 2.90 -3.16 -20.41
C THR A 319 4.21 -2.41 -20.52
N SER A 320 5.21 -3.06 -21.12
CA SER A 320 6.49 -2.46 -21.48
C SER A 320 6.73 -2.45 -22.99
N LEU A 321 5.68 -2.67 -23.80
CA LEU A 321 5.77 -2.62 -25.25
C LEU A 321 6.02 -1.19 -25.79
N PRO A 322 6.56 -1.05 -27.01
CA PRO A 322 6.78 0.24 -27.67
C PRO A 322 5.51 1.09 -27.76
N TYR A 323 5.64 2.41 -27.73
CA TYR A 323 4.49 3.32 -27.66
C TYR A 323 3.53 3.18 -28.85
N GLU A 324 4.04 3.03 -30.07
CA GLU A 324 3.22 2.82 -31.26
C GLU A 324 2.41 1.52 -31.20
N VAL A 325 2.94 0.48 -30.56
CA VAL A 325 2.24 -0.78 -30.31
C VAL A 325 1.17 -0.58 -29.23
N GLN A 326 1.47 0.18 -28.17
CA GLN A 326 0.48 0.53 -27.15
C GLN A 326 -0.73 1.24 -27.76
N VAL A 327 -0.53 2.19 -28.67
CA VAL A 327 -1.63 2.89 -29.37
C VAL A 327 -2.56 1.90 -30.08
N GLN A 328 -1.99 0.93 -30.80
CA GLN A 328 -2.76 -0.12 -31.48
C GLN A 328 -3.50 -1.01 -30.47
N MET A 329 -2.80 -1.44 -29.41
CA MET A 329 -3.39 -2.28 -28.36
C MET A 329 -4.59 -1.63 -27.70
N TYR A 330 -4.46 -0.39 -27.23
CA TYR A 330 -5.57 0.33 -26.59
C TYR A 330 -6.74 0.54 -27.55
N ARG A 331 -6.49 0.90 -28.82
CA ARG A 331 -7.55 1.11 -29.81
C ARG A 331 -8.24 -0.16 -30.30
N SER A 332 -7.63 -1.34 -30.11
CA SER A 332 -8.28 -2.62 -30.40
C SER A 332 -9.26 -3.09 -29.31
N MET A 333 -9.30 -2.43 -28.15
CA MET A 333 -10.12 -2.83 -27.02
C MET A 333 -11.55 -2.27 -27.09
N ILE A 334 -12.49 -2.97 -26.43
CA ILE A 334 -13.90 -2.57 -26.41
C ILE A 334 -14.07 -1.21 -25.73
N GLY A 335 -14.66 -0.24 -26.43
CA GLY A 335 -14.93 1.10 -25.92
C GLY A 335 -13.72 2.03 -25.89
N LEU A 336 -12.54 1.59 -26.35
CA LEU A 336 -11.32 2.39 -26.43
C LEU A 336 -10.88 2.63 -27.88
N GLU A 337 -11.77 2.45 -28.86
CA GLU A 337 -11.42 2.52 -30.29
C GLU A 337 -10.84 3.87 -30.72
N LYS A 338 -11.17 4.93 -29.98
CA LYS A 338 -10.65 6.30 -30.16
C LYS A 338 -9.76 6.76 -29.02
N ALA A 339 -9.25 5.84 -28.20
CA ALA A 339 -8.48 6.19 -27.00
C ALA A 339 -7.31 7.13 -27.32
N GLU A 340 -7.22 8.19 -26.53
CA GLU A 340 -6.14 9.16 -26.53
C GLU A 340 -5.26 8.92 -25.30
N ILE A 341 -4.02 8.49 -25.54
CA ILE A 341 -3.05 8.24 -24.46
C ILE A 341 -2.50 9.58 -23.98
N MET A 342 -2.72 9.89 -22.70
CA MET A 342 -2.15 11.06 -22.02
C MET A 342 -0.76 10.76 -21.43
N ARG A 343 -0.58 9.53 -20.91
CA ARG A 343 0.71 9.05 -20.41
C ARG A 343 0.93 7.62 -20.90
N PRO A 344 2.07 7.29 -21.52
CA PRO A 344 2.34 5.93 -21.99
C PRO A 344 2.50 4.95 -20.82
N ALA A 345 2.19 3.68 -21.07
CA ALA A 345 2.54 2.59 -20.19
C ALA A 345 4.06 2.39 -20.19
N TYR A 346 4.61 1.93 -19.08
CA TYR A 346 6.03 1.63 -18.99
C TYR A 346 6.32 0.60 -17.89
N ALA A 347 7.51 0.00 -17.96
CA ALA A 347 8.12 -0.66 -16.81
C ALA A 347 9.23 0.18 -16.20
N ILE A 348 9.38 0.11 -14.88
CA ILE A 348 10.49 0.72 -14.15
C ILE A 348 11.31 -0.37 -13.46
N GLU A 349 12.61 -0.39 -13.75
CA GLU A 349 13.60 -1.12 -12.97
C GLU A 349 14.20 -0.19 -11.91
N TYR A 350 14.44 -0.72 -10.72
CA TYR A 350 14.98 0.02 -9.59
C TYR A 350 15.79 -0.91 -8.67
N ASP A 351 16.67 -0.31 -7.88
CA ASP A 351 17.39 -1.03 -6.85
C ASP A 351 16.54 -1.19 -5.59
N ALA A 352 16.63 -2.38 -5.01
CA ALA A 352 16.12 -2.74 -3.70
C ALA A 352 17.25 -3.40 -2.89
N ILE A 353 17.07 -3.56 -1.59
CA ILE A 353 17.96 -4.40 -0.77
C ILE A 353 17.46 -5.84 -0.79
N ASP A 354 18.35 -6.79 -0.50
CA ASP A 354 17.92 -8.13 -0.06
C ASP A 354 17.35 -8.00 1.37
N PRO A 355 16.03 -8.20 1.58
CA PRO A 355 15.39 -7.99 2.88
C PRO A 355 15.82 -9.01 3.94
N THR A 356 16.48 -10.12 3.57
CA THR A 356 17.05 -11.08 4.53
C THR A 356 18.21 -10.51 5.36
N GLN A 357 18.71 -9.32 4.99
CA GLN A 357 19.70 -8.56 5.75
C GLN A 357 19.08 -7.74 6.90
N LEU A 358 17.76 -7.70 7.00
CA LEU A 358 17.03 -6.99 8.05
C LEU A 358 16.67 -7.93 9.20
N LYS A 359 16.49 -7.39 10.39
CA LYS A 359 15.80 -8.06 11.49
C LYS A 359 14.28 -7.92 11.34
N LEU A 360 13.50 -8.66 12.14
CA LEU A 360 12.03 -8.55 12.18
C LEU A 360 11.51 -7.16 12.61
N ASN A 361 12.35 -6.32 13.22
CA ASN A 361 12.04 -4.93 13.52
C ASN A 361 12.42 -3.95 12.38
N LEU A 362 12.78 -4.46 11.20
CA LEU A 362 13.23 -3.75 10.00
C LEU A 362 14.57 -3.00 10.13
N GLU A 363 15.32 -3.24 11.20
CA GLU A 363 16.69 -2.74 11.38
C GLU A 363 17.68 -3.61 10.61
N LEU A 364 18.69 -2.99 9.98
CA LEU A 364 19.78 -3.72 9.33
C LEU A 364 20.58 -4.51 10.36
N MET A 365 20.87 -5.79 10.07
CA MET A 365 21.60 -6.65 11.00
C MET A 365 23.02 -6.15 11.29
N THR A 366 23.67 -5.56 10.30
CA THR A 366 25.09 -5.14 10.36
C THR A 366 25.29 -3.73 10.91
N ILE A 367 24.27 -2.87 10.89
CA ILE A 367 24.35 -1.47 11.32
C ILE A 367 23.15 -1.13 12.19
N LYS A 368 23.39 -0.94 13.49
CA LYS A 368 22.36 -0.50 14.45
C LYS A 368 21.78 0.85 14.04
N ASN A 369 20.47 1.04 14.24
CA ASN A 369 19.71 2.26 13.97
C ASN A 369 19.59 2.67 12.49
N LEU A 370 19.96 1.79 11.55
CA LEU A 370 19.68 1.96 10.13
C LEU A 370 18.53 1.04 9.73
N PHE A 371 17.39 1.61 9.37
CA PHE A 371 16.16 0.89 9.05
C PHE A 371 15.80 1.04 7.57
N PHE A 372 15.09 0.04 7.03
CA PHE A 372 14.59 0.07 5.66
C PHE A 372 13.12 -0.29 5.62
N ALA A 373 12.32 0.45 4.84
CA ALA A 373 10.89 0.21 4.77
C ALA A 373 10.30 0.48 3.36
N GLY A 374 9.39 -0.41 2.97
CA GLY A 374 8.58 -0.26 1.77
C GLY A 374 9.16 -0.92 0.53
N GLN A 375 9.09 -0.23 -0.61
CA GLN A 375 9.46 -0.84 -1.89
C GLN A 375 10.96 -1.21 -1.96
N ILE A 376 11.82 -0.49 -1.21
CA ILE A 376 13.24 -0.82 -1.10
C ILE A 376 13.49 -2.21 -0.49
N ASN A 377 12.55 -2.75 0.30
CA ASN A 377 12.64 -4.11 0.84
C ASN A 377 12.12 -5.17 -0.14
N GLY A 378 11.80 -4.79 -1.38
CA GLY A 378 11.24 -5.70 -2.37
C GLY A 378 9.75 -5.98 -2.22
N SER A 379 9.02 -5.25 -1.37
CA SER A 379 7.55 -5.28 -1.37
C SER A 379 6.96 -4.44 -2.50
N SER A 380 5.69 -4.66 -2.87
CA SER A 380 4.97 -3.89 -3.87
C SER A 380 3.55 -3.54 -3.45
N GLY A 381 3.36 -2.29 -3.07
CA GLY A 381 2.06 -1.72 -2.74
C GLY A 381 2.17 -0.59 -1.74
N TYR A 382 1.19 0.31 -1.76
CA TYR A 382 1.16 1.46 -0.87
C TYR A 382 0.98 1.01 0.58
N GLU A 383 0.09 0.03 0.80
CA GLU A 383 -0.30 -0.48 2.10
C GLU A 383 0.83 -1.31 2.74
N GLU A 384 1.47 -2.19 1.97
CA GLU A 384 2.67 -2.91 2.42
C GLU A 384 3.79 -1.93 2.79
N ALA A 385 3.94 -0.84 2.02
CA ALA A 385 4.95 0.17 2.30
C ALA A 385 4.64 0.98 3.56
N ALA A 386 3.42 1.46 3.70
CA ALA A 386 2.97 2.19 4.89
C ALA A 386 3.09 1.35 6.16
N ALA A 387 2.69 0.06 6.11
CA ALA A 387 2.84 -0.87 7.21
C ALA A 387 4.30 -1.01 7.67
N GLN A 388 5.23 -1.21 6.72
CA GLN A 388 6.65 -1.27 7.04
C GLN A 388 7.18 0.07 7.58
N GLY A 389 6.74 1.18 7.00
CA GLY A 389 7.13 2.52 7.44
C GLY A 389 6.76 2.78 8.90
N LEU A 390 5.51 2.48 9.25
CA LEU A 390 5.00 2.56 10.61
C LEU A 390 5.85 1.74 11.59
N MET A 391 6.10 0.46 11.26
CA MET A 391 6.88 -0.44 12.10
C MET A 391 8.35 0.01 12.23
N ALA A 392 8.98 0.47 11.15
CA ALA A 392 10.33 1.00 11.20
C ALA A 392 10.41 2.29 12.04
N GLY A 393 9.41 3.17 11.95
CA GLY A 393 9.33 4.39 12.76
C GLY A 393 9.19 4.08 14.26
N ILE A 394 8.27 3.17 14.61
CA ILE A 394 8.09 2.70 15.99
C ILE A 394 9.41 2.11 16.53
N ASN A 395 10.06 1.23 15.76
CA ASN A 395 11.27 0.55 16.21
C ASN A 395 12.50 1.47 16.26
N ALA A 396 12.59 2.49 15.40
CA ALA A 396 13.59 3.54 15.53
C ALA A 396 13.43 4.30 16.86
N TYR A 397 12.19 4.67 17.21
CA TYR A 397 11.90 5.29 18.52
C TYR A 397 12.28 4.37 19.69
N LEU A 398 11.89 3.09 19.65
CA LEU A 398 12.18 2.14 20.74
C LEU A 398 13.68 1.89 20.90
N SER A 399 14.41 1.72 19.80
CA SER A 399 15.87 1.53 19.83
C SER A 399 16.58 2.75 20.44
N LEU A 400 16.19 3.96 20.04
CA LEU A 400 16.75 5.20 20.60
C LEU A 400 16.33 5.46 22.05
N SER A 401 15.23 4.83 22.49
CA SER A 401 14.75 4.86 23.88
C SER A 401 15.28 3.71 24.72
N ASN A 402 16.19 2.88 24.19
CA ASN A 402 16.71 1.66 24.81
C ASN A 402 15.60 0.72 25.32
N LYS A 403 14.53 0.56 24.53
CA LYS A 403 13.43 -0.36 24.78
C LYS A 403 13.51 -1.54 23.82
N GLU A 404 12.89 -2.66 24.20
CA GLU A 404 12.77 -3.83 23.34
C GLU A 404 12.03 -3.51 22.04
N PRO A 405 12.44 -4.10 20.90
CA PRO A 405 11.75 -3.91 19.64
C PRO A 405 10.29 -4.38 19.70
N PHE A 406 9.41 -3.62 19.04
CA PHE A 406 8.03 -4.01 18.81
C PHE A 406 7.94 -4.82 17.52
N ILE A 407 7.62 -6.11 17.67
CA ILE A 407 7.43 -7.06 16.59
C ILE A 407 6.03 -7.63 16.70
N LEU A 408 5.31 -7.67 15.57
CA LEU A 408 3.99 -8.31 15.49
C LEU A 408 4.17 -9.75 15.06
N ASP A 409 3.59 -10.67 15.82
CA ASP A 409 3.58 -12.08 15.41
C ASP A 409 2.63 -12.29 14.21
N ARG A 410 2.91 -13.34 13.42
CA ARG A 410 2.10 -13.73 12.26
C ARG A 410 0.64 -14.03 12.63
N SER A 411 0.36 -14.43 13.87
CA SER A 411 -0.98 -14.69 14.38
C SER A 411 -1.72 -13.44 14.86
N GLU A 412 -1.03 -12.30 14.95
CA GLU A 412 -1.56 -11.05 15.50
C GLU A 412 -1.96 -10.05 14.42
N ALA A 413 -1.27 -10.03 13.27
CA ALA A 413 -1.49 -9.06 12.21
C ALA A 413 -1.00 -9.51 10.82
N TYR A 414 -1.63 -9.02 9.76
CA TYR A 414 -1.10 -9.09 8.39
C TYR A 414 0.24 -8.35 8.27
N ILE A 415 0.46 -7.29 9.04
CA ILE A 415 1.76 -6.60 9.14
C ILE A 415 2.87 -7.58 9.59
N GLY A 416 2.59 -8.43 10.58
CA GLY A 416 3.53 -9.45 11.06
C GLY A 416 3.84 -10.50 9.99
N VAL A 417 2.82 -10.98 9.28
CA VAL A 417 2.98 -11.91 8.14
C VAL A 417 3.83 -11.29 7.03
N LEU A 418 3.58 -10.04 6.67
CA LEU A 418 4.32 -9.30 5.64
C LEU A 418 5.81 -9.19 5.98
N ILE A 419 6.12 -8.73 7.19
CA ILE A 419 7.51 -8.49 7.60
C ILE A 419 8.26 -9.81 7.75
N ASP A 420 7.65 -10.82 8.38
CA ASP A 420 8.28 -12.14 8.52
C ASP A 420 8.51 -12.81 7.17
N ASP A 421 7.55 -12.78 6.24
CA ASP A 421 7.76 -13.34 4.89
C ASP A 421 8.95 -12.66 4.19
N LEU A 422 9.04 -11.32 4.25
CA LEU A 422 10.13 -10.58 3.61
C LEU A 422 11.50 -10.91 4.22
N VAL A 423 11.60 -10.88 5.55
CA VAL A 423 12.88 -11.01 6.26
C VAL A 423 13.34 -12.47 6.31
N THR A 424 12.43 -13.41 6.53
CA THR A 424 12.77 -14.83 6.73
C THR A 424 12.93 -15.57 5.41
N LYS A 425 12.08 -15.31 4.41
CA LYS A 425 12.09 -16.03 3.13
C LYS A 425 12.81 -15.27 2.02
N GLY A 426 12.99 -13.96 2.17
CA GLY A 426 13.41 -13.09 1.08
C GLY A 426 12.36 -13.01 -0.03
N THR A 427 12.73 -12.35 -1.13
CA THR A 427 11.88 -12.35 -2.33
C THR A 427 12.72 -12.21 -3.60
N ASN A 428 12.34 -12.96 -4.63
CA ASN A 428 12.97 -12.90 -5.96
C ASN A 428 12.15 -12.06 -6.96
N GLU A 429 10.99 -11.58 -6.53
CA GLU A 429 10.07 -10.71 -7.27
C GLU A 429 9.44 -9.72 -6.29
N PRO A 430 8.79 -8.64 -6.75
CA PRO A 430 8.12 -7.73 -5.82
C PRO A 430 7.02 -8.45 -4.99
N TYR A 431 7.21 -8.55 -3.68
CA TYR A 431 6.30 -9.22 -2.75
C TYR A 431 4.97 -8.48 -2.67
N ARG A 432 3.86 -9.22 -2.75
CA ARG A 432 2.51 -8.69 -2.65
C ARG A 432 1.71 -9.47 -1.62
N MET A 433 1.05 -8.75 -0.73
CA MET A 433 0.26 -9.37 0.32
C MET A 433 -1.02 -9.97 -0.26
N MET A 434 -1.38 -11.18 0.20
CA MET A 434 -2.59 -11.91 -0.19
C MET A 434 -3.20 -12.58 1.05
N THR A 435 -4.52 -12.71 1.08
CA THR A 435 -5.21 -13.33 2.23
C THR A 435 -4.90 -14.82 2.38
N SER A 436 -4.44 -15.47 1.31
CA SER A 436 -3.99 -16.87 1.33
C SER A 436 -2.64 -17.08 2.02
N ARG A 437 -1.87 -16.02 2.27
CA ARG A 437 -0.58 -16.09 2.98
C ARG A 437 -0.72 -16.04 4.49
N ALA A 438 -1.89 -15.61 5.00
CA ALA A 438 -2.17 -15.54 6.43
C ALA A 438 -2.81 -16.85 6.91
N GLU A 439 -2.06 -17.64 7.69
CA GLU A 439 -2.51 -18.91 8.25
C GLU A 439 -3.70 -18.71 9.21
N TYR A 440 -3.67 -17.60 9.97
CA TYR A 440 -4.67 -17.24 10.98
C TYR A 440 -5.76 -16.29 10.45
N ARG A 441 -6.06 -16.30 9.13
CA ARG A 441 -6.97 -15.34 8.48
C ARG A 441 -8.37 -15.20 9.11
N LEU A 442 -8.87 -16.21 9.83
CA LEU A 442 -10.16 -16.15 10.53
C LEU A 442 -10.13 -15.19 11.74
N LEU A 443 -8.97 -15.08 12.39
CA LEU A 443 -8.72 -14.19 13.52
C LEU A 443 -8.28 -12.80 13.06
N LEU A 444 -7.52 -12.76 11.97
CA LEU A 444 -6.93 -11.55 11.39
C LEU A 444 -7.89 -10.85 10.42
N ARG A 445 -9.04 -10.43 10.93
CA ARG A 445 -10.02 -9.75 10.08
C ARG A 445 -9.79 -8.25 10.06
N GLN A 446 -10.31 -7.58 9.04
CA GLN A 446 -10.23 -6.12 8.99
C GLN A 446 -11.18 -5.46 10.02
N ASP A 447 -12.31 -6.08 10.37
CA ASP A 447 -13.32 -5.54 11.29
C ASP A 447 -12.86 -5.46 12.76
N ASN A 448 -11.88 -6.27 13.14
CA ASN A 448 -11.36 -6.38 14.51
C ASN A 448 -9.90 -5.95 14.65
N ALA A 449 -9.35 -5.23 13.67
CA ALA A 449 -7.95 -4.79 13.74
C ALA A 449 -7.69 -3.87 14.96
N ASP A 450 -8.68 -3.04 15.33
CA ASP A 450 -8.63 -2.20 16.51
C ASP A 450 -8.60 -3.00 17.81
N GLU A 451 -9.40 -4.07 17.91
CA GLU A 451 -9.39 -5.00 19.05
C GLU A 451 -8.03 -5.68 19.24
N ARG A 452 -7.34 -5.98 18.13
CA ARG A 452 -6.03 -6.65 18.14
C ARG A 452 -4.88 -5.70 18.48
N LEU A 453 -4.92 -4.46 17.99
CA LEU A 453 -3.73 -3.62 17.90
C LEU A 453 -3.81 -2.25 18.60
N THR A 454 -5.00 -1.72 18.88
CA THR A 454 -5.13 -0.35 19.43
C THR A 454 -4.49 -0.21 20.81
N GLU A 455 -4.65 -1.21 21.66
CA GLU A 455 -4.05 -1.20 23.00
C GLU A 455 -2.51 -1.23 22.94
N LYS A 456 -1.93 -1.97 21.99
CA LYS A 456 -0.48 -1.99 21.76
C LYS A 456 0.03 -0.63 21.28
N GLY A 457 -0.68 -0.01 20.31
CA GLY A 457 -0.34 1.33 19.84
C GLY A 457 -0.42 2.39 20.94
N TYR A 458 -1.35 2.23 21.91
CA TYR A 458 -1.49 3.13 23.06
C TYR A 458 -0.35 2.96 24.06
N GLN A 459 0.04 1.72 24.37
CA GLN A 459 1.19 1.42 25.24
C GLN A 459 2.51 1.97 24.68
N ILE A 460 2.67 2.01 23.36
CA ILE A 460 3.84 2.62 22.69
C ILE A 460 3.80 4.16 22.77
N GLY A 461 2.60 4.74 22.81
CA GLY A 461 2.35 6.18 22.83
C GLY A 461 1.93 6.79 21.49
N LEU A 462 1.67 5.96 20.47
CA LEU A 462 1.29 6.43 19.12
C LEU A 462 -0.23 6.62 18.97
N VAL A 463 -1.03 5.77 19.63
CA VAL A 463 -2.48 5.94 19.71
C VAL A 463 -2.82 7.02 20.74
N THR A 464 -3.61 8.01 20.31
CA THR A 464 -4.10 9.08 21.18
C THR A 464 -5.09 8.57 22.22
N GLU A 465 -5.22 9.29 23.34
CA GLU A 465 -6.22 9.03 24.38
C GLU A 465 -7.66 8.92 23.82
N GLU A 466 -8.03 9.81 22.89
CA GLU A 466 -9.35 9.82 22.26
C GLU A 466 -9.66 8.50 21.53
N ARG A 467 -8.74 8.07 20.66
CA ARG A 467 -8.82 6.78 19.96
C ARG A 467 -8.87 5.60 20.92
N TYR A 468 -8.04 5.59 21.97
CA TYR A 468 -8.04 4.51 22.95
C TYR A 468 -9.34 4.43 23.74
N LYS A 469 -9.88 5.59 24.16
CA LYS A 469 -11.19 5.67 24.81
C LYS A 469 -12.30 5.14 23.90
N ARG A 470 -12.32 5.55 22.62
CA ARG A 470 -13.29 5.07 21.63
C ARG A 470 -13.24 3.54 21.45
N TYR A 471 -12.03 2.97 21.38
CA TYR A 471 -11.84 1.51 21.36
C TYR A 471 -12.38 0.86 22.64
N ARG A 472 -12.05 1.37 23.82
CA ARG A 472 -12.53 0.84 25.10
C ARG A 472 -14.04 0.87 25.22
N ASP A 473 -14.66 1.98 24.82
CA ASP A 473 -16.12 2.14 24.82
C ASP A 473 -16.78 1.15 23.85
N LYS A 474 -16.21 0.97 22.64
CA LYS A 474 -16.65 -0.08 21.70
C LYS A 474 -16.54 -1.48 22.33
N LYS A 475 -15.39 -1.82 22.90
CA LYS A 475 -15.13 -3.13 23.54
C LYS A 475 -16.14 -3.40 24.66
N GLN A 476 -16.36 -2.42 25.54
CA GLN A 476 -17.32 -2.55 26.65
C GLN A 476 -18.76 -2.74 26.13
N ARG A 477 -19.17 -2.02 25.08
CA ARG A 477 -20.49 -2.19 24.46
C ARG A 477 -20.67 -3.59 23.89
N ILE A 478 -19.66 -4.12 23.19
CA ILE A 478 -19.68 -5.48 22.65
C ILE A 478 -19.77 -6.52 23.78
N GLU A 479 -18.97 -6.37 24.83
CA GLU A 479 -18.99 -7.28 25.98
C GLU A 479 -20.35 -7.27 26.69
N ASN A 480 -20.92 -6.09 26.94
CA ASN A 480 -22.25 -5.93 27.54
C ASN A 480 -23.34 -6.57 26.68
N GLU A 481 -23.26 -6.37 25.36
CA GLU A 481 -24.23 -6.92 24.41
C GLU A 481 -24.16 -8.45 24.35
N ILE A 482 -22.95 -9.02 24.35
CA ILE A 482 -22.76 -10.49 24.44
C ILE A 482 -23.37 -11.04 25.73
N GLN A 483 -23.20 -10.35 26.87
CA GLN A 483 -23.82 -10.79 28.13
C GLN A 483 -25.35 -10.71 28.07
N ARG A 484 -25.91 -9.63 27.49
CA ARG A 484 -27.36 -9.48 27.28
C ARG A 484 -27.93 -10.59 26.41
N LEU A 485 -27.27 -10.92 25.30
CA LEU A 485 -27.70 -11.99 24.39
C LEU A 485 -27.64 -13.38 25.07
N LYS A 486 -26.68 -13.61 25.97
CA LYS A 486 -26.59 -14.85 26.75
C LYS A 486 -27.66 -14.95 27.84
N SER A 487 -28.06 -13.82 28.44
CA SER A 487 -29.10 -13.79 29.48
C SER A 487 -30.51 -13.96 28.92
N ILE A 488 -30.76 -13.54 27.68
CA ILE A 488 -32.07 -13.71 27.03
C ILE A 488 -32.26 -15.19 26.66
N LYS A 489 -33.27 -15.84 27.24
CA LYS A 489 -33.65 -17.22 26.94
C LYS A 489 -34.89 -17.26 26.04
N ILE A 490 -34.77 -17.93 24.91
CA ILE A 490 -35.86 -18.22 23.99
C ILE A 490 -36.40 -19.60 24.33
N THR A 491 -37.68 -19.68 24.71
CA THR A 491 -38.36 -20.94 25.07
C THR A 491 -39.08 -21.54 23.86
N PRO A 492 -39.30 -22.86 23.81
CA PRO A 492 -39.91 -23.55 22.67
C PRO A 492 -41.44 -23.35 22.64
N LYS A 493 -41.88 -22.09 22.49
CA LYS A 493 -43.30 -21.77 22.30
C LYS A 493 -43.75 -22.11 20.87
N PRO A 494 -45.02 -22.51 20.64
CA PRO A 494 -45.53 -22.83 19.31
C PRO A 494 -45.23 -21.75 18.26
N GLU A 495 -45.51 -20.47 18.58
CA GLU A 495 -45.28 -19.33 17.69
C GLU A 495 -43.80 -19.17 17.26
N ILE A 496 -42.87 -19.49 18.16
CA ILE A 496 -41.42 -19.38 17.89
C ILE A 496 -40.96 -20.53 17.02
N ASN A 497 -41.44 -21.75 17.29
CA ASN A 497 -41.12 -22.91 16.47
C ASN A 497 -41.74 -22.80 15.07
N GLU A 498 -42.95 -22.26 14.96
CA GLU A 498 -43.58 -21.95 13.67
C GLU A 498 -42.76 -20.92 12.89
N PHE A 499 -42.28 -19.85 13.53
CA PHE A 499 -41.36 -18.91 12.91
C PHE A 499 -40.06 -19.59 12.42
N LEU A 500 -39.43 -20.41 13.27
CA LEU A 500 -38.19 -21.11 12.92
C LEU A 500 -38.40 -22.07 11.75
N GLU A 501 -39.50 -22.81 11.72
CA GLU A 501 -39.84 -23.71 10.62
C GLU A 501 -40.10 -22.94 9.32
N ASN A 502 -40.78 -21.78 9.38
CA ASN A 502 -41.05 -20.94 8.22
C ASN A 502 -39.78 -20.40 7.54
N ILE A 503 -38.72 -20.18 8.29
CA ILE A 503 -37.40 -19.77 7.75
C ILE A 503 -36.47 -20.96 7.45
N GLY A 504 -36.97 -22.19 7.57
CA GLY A 504 -36.19 -23.42 7.33
C GLY A 504 -35.17 -23.76 8.42
N SER A 505 -35.32 -23.22 9.63
CA SER A 505 -34.51 -23.55 10.81
C SER A 505 -35.12 -24.69 11.63
N VAL A 506 -34.31 -25.34 12.47
CA VAL A 506 -34.74 -26.46 13.32
C VAL A 506 -35.53 -25.95 14.53
N PRO A 507 -36.71 -26.49 14.87
CA PRO A 507 -37.46 -26.04 16.03
C PRO A 507 -36.70 -26.26 17.34
N LEU A 508 -36.97 -25.41 18.34
CA LEU A 508 -36.39 -25.54 19.66
C LEU A 508 -37.08 -26.66 20.45
N LYS A 509 -36.27 -27.48 21.12
CA LYS A 509 -36.73 -28.51 22.08
C LYS A 509 -36.51 -28.09 23.53
N ILE A 510 -35.52 -27.25 23.78
CA ILE A 510 -35.15 -26.75 25.10
C ILE A 510 -34.94 -25.22 25.05
N PRO A 511 -35.09 -24.51 26.19
CA PRO A 511 -34.76 -23.10 26.25
C PRO A 511 -33.30 -22.85 25.84
N THR A 512 -33.12 -22.01 24.82
CA THR A 512 -31.80 -21.71 24.22
C THR A 512 -31.52 -20.22 24.36
N SER A 513 -30.27 -19.82 24.58
CA SER A 513 -29.96 -18.38 24.64
C SER A 513 -30.10 -17.75 23.26
N LEU A 514 -30.46 -16.45 23.20
CA LEU A 514 -30.47 -15.73 21.93
C LEU A 514 -29.07 -15.74 21.28
N TYR A 515 -28.02 -15.69 22.11
CA TYR A 515 -26.63 -15.83 21.66
C TYR A 515 -26.35 -17.15 20.92
N ASP A 516 -26.82 -18.29 21.43
CA ASP A 516 -26.64 -19.59 20.78
C ASP A 516 -27.52 -19.71 19.53
N LEU A 517 -28.70 -19.09 19.55
CA LEU A 517 -29.63 -19.08 18.44
C LEU A 517 -29.08 -18.30 17.24
N LEU A 518 -28.49 -17.11 17.46
CA LEU A 518 -27.87 -16.28 16.41
C LEU A 518 -26.67 -16.92 15.68
N ARG A 519 -26.12 -18.02 16.22
CA ARG A 519 -25.07 -18.79 15.52
C ARG A 519 -25.60 -19.57 14.32
N ARG A 520 -26.93 -19.72 14.21
CA ARG A 520 -27.57 -20.33 13.05
C ARG A 520 -27.56 -19.35 11.89
N THR A 521 -26.96 -19.75 10.79
CA THR A 521 -26.70 -18.87 9.65
C THR A 521 -27.97 -18.37 8.98
N GLU A 522 -29.05 -19.15 9.04
CA GLU A 522 -30.36 -18.82 8.49
C GLU A 522 -31.13 -17.74 9.28
N LEU A 523 -30.59 -17.29 10.43
CA LEU A 523 -31.17 -16.25 11.27
C LEU A 523 -30.49 -14.88 11.14
N ASN A 524 -29.42 -14.76 10.35
CA ASN A 524 -28.61 -13.54 10.19
C ASN A 524 -28.93 -12.75 8.92
#